data_AF-A0A9X0WK81-F1
#
_entry.id   AF-A0A9X0WK81-F1
#
_cell.length_a   1.000
_cell.length_b   1.000
_cell.length_c   1.000
_cell.angle_alpha   90.00
_cell.angle_beta   90.00
_cell.angle_gamma   90.00
#
_symmetry.space_group_name_H-M   'P 1'
#
loop_
_entity.id
_entity.type
_entity.pdbx_description
1 polymer ?
#
loop_
_entity_poly.entity_id
_entity_poly.type
_entity_poly.pdbx_seq_one_letter_code
_entity_poly.pdbx_strand_id
1 'polypeptide(L)' 'MRLQEAEASLIADLQDESELIETRSFPTFKLITARHPTLGKLVIVVAQNGSGAIVEVNE' A
#
# COMPACT_ATOMS: atom_id res chain seq x y z
N MET A 1 -7.53 10.74 -6.85
CA MET A 1 -7.14 9.35 -6.50
C MET A 1 -6.58 8.65 -7.72
N ARG A 2 -5.56 7.81 -7.57
CA ARG A 2 -4.94 7.01 -8.64
C ARG A 2 -4.73 5.57 -8.16
N LEU A 3 -5.11 4.58 -8.97
CA LEU A 3 -4.91 3.16 -8.70
C LEU A 3 -3.85 2.61 -9.65
N GLN A 4 -2.94 1.80 -9.13
CA GLN A 4 -2.01 1.02 -9.95
C GLN A 4 -1.73 -0.35 -9.32
N GLU A 5 -1.50 -1.34 -10.17
CA GLU A 5 -0.94 -2.62 -9.75
C GLU A 5 0.52 -2.43 -9.33
N ALA A 6 0.98 -3.28 -8.41
CA ALA A 6 2.31 -3.19 -7.86
C ALA A 6 2.89 -4.56 -7.55
N GLU A 7 4.16 -4.73 -7.88
CA GLU A 7 4.93 -5.91 -7.51
C GLU A 7 5.34 -5.86 -6.03
N ALA A 8 5.74 -7.01 -5.50
CA ALA A 8 6.10 -7.16 -4.09
C ALA A 8 7.27 -6.26 -3.67
N SER A 9 8.24 -6.02 -4.57
CA SER A 9 9.37 -5.11 -4.34
C SER A 9 8.90 -3.67 -4.13
N LEU A 10 8.09 -3.14 -5.04
CA LEU A 10 7.54 -1.78 -4.93
C LEU A 10 6.69 -1.62 -3.66
N ILE A 11 5.92 -2.64 -3.30
CA ILE A 11 5.12 -2.65 -2.06
C ILE A 11 5.99 -2.66 -0.80
N ALA A 12 7.15 -3.33 -0.84
CA ALA A 12 8.12 -3.31 0.27
C ALA A 12 8.78 -1.93 0.38
N ASP A 13 9.27 -1.38 -0.72
CA ASP A 13 9.90 -0.06 -0.76
C ASP A 13 8.95 1.02 -0.20
N LEU A 14 7.68 1.02 -0.64
CA LEU A 14 6.69 1.97 -0.14
C LEU A 14 6.32 1.78 1.32
N GLN A 15 6.39 0.56 1.86
CA GLN A 15 6.19 0.33 3.29
C GLN A 15 7.37 0.83 4.12
N ASP A 16 8.59 0.70 3.62
CA ASP A 16 9.80 1.17 4.29
C ASP A 16 9.93 2.71 4.22
N GLU A 17 9.48 3.33 3.13
CA GLU A 17 9.52 4.77 2.90
C GLU A 17 8.33 5.53 3.55
N SER A 18 7.28 4.81 3.99
CA SER A 18 6.07 5.44 4.54
C SER A 18 5.94 5.28 6.05
N GLU A 19 5.21 6.22 6.65
CA GLU A 19 4.62 6.01 7.98
C GLU A 19 3.38 5.11 7.84
N LEU A 20 3.43 3.89 8.40
CA LEU A 20 2.28 2.97 8.42
C LEU A 20 1.26 3.41 9.47
N ILE A 21 0.05 3.75 9.05
CA ILE A 21 -1.04 4.22 9.91
C ILE A 21 -1.85 3.04 10.46
N GLU A 22 -2.21 2.10 9.59
CA GLU A 22 -3.01 0.93 9.96
C GLU A 22 -2.67 -0.26 9.07
N THR A 23 -2.73 -1.46 9.64
CA THR A 23 -2.65 -2.72 8.92
C THR A 23 -3.81 -3.60 9.34
N ARG A 24 -4.59 -4.11 8.38
CA ARG A 24 -5.63 -5.12 8.59
C ARG A 24 -5.37 -6.34 7.74
N SER A 25 -5.36 -7.51 8.37
CA SER A 25 -5.29 -8.78 7.68
C SER A 25 -6.70 -9.31 7.40
N PHE A 26 -6.94 -9.69 6.16
CA PHE A 26 -8.12 -10.43 5.71
C PHE A 26 -7.69 -11.83 5.27
N PRO A 27 -8.61 -12.80 5.12
CA PRO A 27 -8.24 -14.16 4.73
C PRO A 27 -7.43 -14.25 3.42
N THR A 28 -7.63 -13.33 2.49
CA THR A 28 -7.06 -13.37 1.15
C THR A 28 -6.09 -12.23 0.83
N PHE A 29 -6.01 -11.19 1.66
CA PHE A 29 -5.13 -10.05 1.46
C PHE A 29 -4.86 -9.30 2.76
N LYS A 30 -3.84 -8.45 2.76
CA LYS A 30 -3.57 -7.46 3.80
C LYS A 30 -3.87 -6.06 3.25
N LEU A 31 -4.60 -5.25 4.00
CA LEU A 31 -4.84 -3.84 3.71
C LEU A 31 -3.93 -3.00 4.60
N ILE A 32 -3.25 -2.02 4.01
CA ILE A 32 -2.37 -1.11 4.71
C ILE A 32 -2.78 0.31 4.34
N THR A 33 -2.90 1.19 5.32
CA THR A 33 -2.98 2.62 5.08
C THR A 33 -1.68 3.26 5.54
N ALA A 34 -1.10 4.13 4.73
CA ALA A 34 0.20 4.74 5.02
C ALA A 34 0.25 6.20 4.55
N ARG A 35 1.18 6.97 5.12
CA ARG A 35 1.52 8.32 4.66
C ARG A 35 2.95 8.32 4.12
N HIS A 36 3.04 8.48 2.80
CA HIS A 36 4.30 8.61 2.08
C HIS A 36 4.75 10.08 2.07
N PRO A 37 6.05 10.38 2.21
CA PRO A 37 6.56 11.75 2.24
C PRO A 37 6.27 12.56 0.96
N THR A 38 6.29 11.92 -0.20
CA THR A 38 6.08 12.57 -1.51
C THR A 38 4.70 12.28 -2.14
N LEU A 39 4.23 11.03 -2.09
CA LEU A 39 2.97 10.59 -2.70
C LEU A 39 1.74 10.88 -1.83
N GLY A 40 1.93 11.32 -0.58
CA GLY A 40 0.83 11.63 0.32
C GLY A 40 0.17 10.37 0.90
N LYS A 41 -1.16 10.30 0.89
CA LYS A 41 -1.91 9.19 1.51
C LYS A 41 -1.95 7.99 0.57
N LEU A 42 -1.56 6.83 1.08
CA LEU A 42 -1.59 5.56 0.35
C LEU A 42 -2.54 4.57 1.02
N VAL A 43 -3.27 3.82 0.19
CA VAL A 43 -3.92 2.56 0.58
C VAL A 43 -3.28 1.46 -0.24
N ILE A 44 -2.71 0.45 0.42
CA ILE A 44 -2.00 -0.66 -0.22
C ILE A 44 -2.75 -1.95 0.09
N VAL A 45 -3.14 -2.67 -0.96
CA VAL A 45 -3.71 -4.01 -0.87
C VAL A 45 -2.63 -5.00 -1.26
N VAL A 46 -2.30 -5.95 -0.38
CA VAL A 46 -1.25 -6.95 -0.59
C VAL A 46 -1.88 -8.34 -0.64
N ALA A 47 -1.79 -9.01 -1.77
CA ALA A 47 -2.22 -10.39 -1.94
C ALA A 47 -1.24 -11.36 -1.27
N GLN A 48 -1.62 -12.63 -1.16
CA GLN A 48 -0.82 -13.66 -0.48
C GLN A 48 0.55 -13.92 -1.13
N ASN A 49 0.69 -13.63 -2.42
CA ASN A 49 1.93 -13.74 -3.18
C ASN A 49 2.83 -12.48 -3.06
N GLY A 50 2.42 -11.47 -2.27
CA GLY A 50 3.13 -10.22 -2.07
C GLY A 50 2.86 -9.14 -3.11
N SER A 51 2.31 -9.46 -4.29
CA SER A 51 1.86 -8.44 -5.25
C SER A 51 0.57 -7.78 -4.77
N GLY A 52 0.14 -6.71 -5.45
CA GLY A 52 -1.00 -5.97 -4.96
C GLY A 52 -1.39 -4.78 -5.79
N ALA A 53 -2.11 -3.88 -5.14
CA ALA A 53 -2.51 -2.60 -5.71
C ALA A 53 -2.24 -1.48 -4.72
N ILE A 54 -1.86 -0.32 -5.25
CA ILE A 54 -1.65 0.91 -4.51
C ILE A 54 -2.70 1.91 -4.97
N VAL A 55 -3.35 2.56 -4.02
CA VAL A 55 -4.23 3.69 -4.25
C VAL A 55 -3.61 4.93 -3.63
N GLU A 56 -3.19 5.87 -4.47
CA GLU A 56 -2.86 7.23 -4.04
C GLU A 56 -4.16 7.99 -3.82
N VAL A 57 -4.35 8.51 -2.61
CA VAL A 57 -5.55 9.25 -2.23
C VAL A 57 -5.20 10.75 -2.20
N ASN A 58 -5.60 11.45 -3.26
CA ASN A 58 -5.46 12.89 -3.37
C ASN A 58 -6.71 13.56 -2.77
N GLU A 59 -6.61 13.96 -1.51
CA GLU A 59 -7.40 14.99 -0.77
C GLU A 59 -7.11 14.88 0.74
#